data_AF-A0A3M1A8S4-F1
#
_entry.id   AF-A0A3M1A8S4-F1
#
_cell.length_a   1.000
_cell.length_b   1.000
_cell.length_c   1.000
_cell.angle_alpha   90.00
_cell.angle_beta   90.00
_cell.angle_gamma   90.00
#
_symmetry.space_group_name_H-M   'P 1'
#
loop_
_entity.id
_entity.type
_entity.pdbx_description
1 polymer ?
#
loop_
_entity_poly.entity_id
_entity_poly.type
_entity_poly.pdbx_seq_one_letter_code
_entity_poly.pdbx_strand_id
1 'polypeptide(L)' 'MRQFAIGLALGLLFGLGLAVGGMTNPQKVLAFLDIAGAWDPSLILLMASGVATTFVLYRIAHRMRAPLFA' A
#
# COMPACT_ATOMS: atom_id res chain seq x y z
N MET A 1 -11.32 -8.11 -21.65
CA MET A 1 -10.73 -6.75 -21.78
C MET A 1 -10.88 -5.91 -20.51
N ARG A 2 -12.08 -5.77 -19.91
CA ARG A 2 -12.32 -5.00 -18.68
C ARG A 2 -11.37 -5.35 -17.51
N GLN A 3 -11.17 -6.64 -17.25
CA GLN A 3 -10.26 -7.11 -16.19
C GLN A 3 -8.79 -6.72 -16.42
N PHE A 4 -8.36 -6.64 -17.68
CA PHE A 4 -6.99 -6.26 -18.02
C PHE A 4 -6.74 -4.77 -17.74
N ALA A 5 -7.71 -3.91 -18.09
CA ALA A 5 -7.66 -2.50 -17.78
C ALA A 5 -7.65 -2.23 -16.27
N ILE A 6 -8.47 -2.97 -15.50
CA ILE A 6 -8.49 -2.89 -14.03
C ILE A 6 -7.14 -3.33 -13.45
N GLY A 7 -6.59 -4.46 -13.91
CA GLY A 7 -5.28 -4.95 -13.45
C GLY A 7 -4.16 -3.95 -13.73
N LEU A 8 -4.14 -3.33 -14.91
CA LEU A 8 -3.17 -2.28 -15.26
C LEU A 8 -3.32 -1.06 -14.34
N ALA A 9 -4.55 -0.60 -14.12
CA ALA A 9 -4.82 0.55 -13.24
C ALA A 9 -4.36 0.28 -11.80
N LEU A 10 -4.64 -0.92 -11.27
CA LEU A 10 -4.18 -1.32 -9.93
C LEU A 10 -2.66 -1.46 -9.85
N GLY A 11 -2.02 -2.00 -10.88
CA GLY A 11 -0.55 -2.08 -10.97
C GLY A 11 0.11 -0.70 -10.98
N LEU A 12 -0.44 0.24 -11.75
CA LEU A 12 0.02 1.63 -11.76
C LEU A 12 -0.17 2.31 -10.40
N LEU A 13 -1.33 2.13 -9.77
CA LEU A 13 -1.60 2.66 -8.43
C LEU A 13 -0.61 2.11 -7.39
N PHE A 14 -0.32 0.81 -7.45
CA PHE A 14 0.65 0.17 -6.57
C PHE A 14 2.08 0.71 -6.80
N GLY A 15 2.52 0.79 -8.06
CA GLY A 15 3.83 1.35 -8.42
C GLY A 15 3.99 2.81 -7.98
N LEU A 16 2.95 3.63 -8.17
CA LEU A 16 2.91 5.02 -7.68
C LEU A 16 3.05 5.08 -6.16
N GLY A 17 2.34 4.22 -5.42
CA GLY A 17 2.45 4.11 -3.98
C GLY A 17 3.87 3.77 -3.51
N LEU A 18 4.54 2.84 -4.19
CA LEU A 18 5.94 2.49 -3.90
C LEU A 18 6.91 3.64 -4.16
N ALA A 19 6.74 4.34 -5.29
CA ALA A 19 7.57 5.47 -5.68
C ALA A 19 7.43 6.65 -4.70
N VAL A 20 6.19 7.05 -4.38
CA VAL A 20 5.90 8.12 -3.40
C VAL A 20 6.34 7.72 -2.00
N GLY A 21 6.18 6.44 -1.65
CA GLY A 21 6.64 5.89 -0.37
C GLY A 21 8.16 5.90 -0.21
N GLY A 22 8.93 6.07 -1.29
CA GLY A 22 10.39 6.01 -1.27
C GLY A 22 10.93 4.62 -0.91
N MET A 23 10.12 3.58 -1.08
CA MET A 23 10.50 2.18 -0.79
C MET A 23 11.51 1.62 -1.80
N THR A 24 11.71 2.32 -2.91
CA THR A 24 12.78 2.04 -3.87
C THR A 24 14.16 2.43 -3.34
N ASN A 25 14.24 3.25 -2.26
CA ASN A 25 15.49 3.59 -1.62
C ASN A 25 15.75 2.70 -0.39
N PRO A 26 16.76 1.80 -0.43
CA PRO A 26 17.07 0.90 0.68
C PRO A 26 17.52 1.66 1.95
N GLN A 27 18.11 2.85 1.83
CA GLN A 27 18.50 3.64 3.00
C GLN A 27 17.29 4.06 3.83
N LYS A 28 16.15 4.35 3.20
CA LYS A 28 14.92 4.74 3.91
C LYS A 28 14.38 3.59 4.76
N VAL A 29 14.41 2.37 4.20
CA VAL A 29 14.00 1.16 4.91
C VAL A 29 14.95 0.85 6.08
N LEU A 30 16.25 1.00 5.87
CA LEU A 30 17.24 0.82 6.93
C LEU A 30 17.09 1.86 8.05
N ALA A 31 16.90 3.14 7.71
CA ALA A 31 16.68 4.21 8.69
C ALA A 31 15.38 4.01 9.49
N PHE A 32 14.34 3.40 8.91
CA PHE A 32 13.14 3.03 9.64
C PHE A 32 13.35 1.88 10.64
N LEU A 33 14.28 0.96 10.35
CA LEU A 33 14.63 -0.14 11.26
C LEU A 33 15.65 0.28 12.33
N ASP A 34 16.40 1.35 12.09
CA ASP A 34 17.43 1.88 13.00
C ASP A 34 16.83 2.66 14.19
N ILE A 35 16.04 1.97 15.02
CA ILE A 35 15.34 2.54 16.18
C ILE A 35 16.34 3.05 17.25
N ALA A 36 17.55 2.51 17.28
CA ALA A 36 18.61 2.86 18.23
C ALA A 36 19.53 3.99 17.74
N GLY A 37 19.39 4.45 16.49
CA GLY A 37 20.27 5.42 15.84
C GLY A 37 19.50 6.56 15.17
N ALA A 38 19.71 6.76 13.88
CA ALA A 38 19.11 7.86 13.12
C ALA A 38 17.72 7.47 12.58
N TRP A 39 16.80 7.17 13.50
CA TRP A 39 15.50 6.62 13.18
C TRP A 39 14.64 7.57 12.33
N ASP A 40 14.19 7.12 11.15
CA ASP A 40 13.25 7.85 10.29
C ASP A 40 11.83 7.21 10.35
N PRO A 41 10.86 7.86 11.04
CA PRO A 41 9.50 7.35 11.17
C PRO A 41 8.64 7.58 9.92
N SER A 42 9.15 8.17 8.84
CA SER A 42 8.36 8.50 7.64
C SER A 42 7.68 7.27 6.99
N LEU A 43 8.24 6.07 7.19
CA LEU A 43 7.67 4.79 6.73
C LEU A 43 6.42 4.36 7.51
N ILE A 44 6.21 4.85 8.74
CA ILE A 44 5.03 4.53 9.55
C ILE A 44 3.76 4.99 8.85
N LEU A 45 3.77 6.18 8.25
CA LEU A 45 2.62 6.74 7.53
C LEU A 45 2.17 5.83 6.38
N LEU A 46 3.13 5.26 5.66
CA LEU A 46 2.86 4.33 4.56
C LEU A 46 2.36 2.98 5.07
N MET A 47 2.96 2.45 6.14
CA MET A 47 2.51 1.20 6.77
C MET A 47 1.09 1.35 7.33
N ALA A 48 0.83 2.43 8.06
CA ALA A 48 -0.48 2.73 8.63
C ALA A 48 -1.54 2.90 7.54
N SER A 49 -1.23 3.58 6.43
CA SER A 49 -2.18 3.72 5.33
C SER A 49 -2.49 2.39 4.66
N GLY A 50 -1.49 1.53 4.46
CA GLY A 50 -1.68 0.17 3.94
C GLY A 50 -2.59 -0.67 4.85
N VAL A 51 -2.27 -0.72 6.15
CA VAL A 51 -3.05 -1.48 7.15
C VAL A 51 -4.48 -0.94 7.25
N ALA A 52 -4.66 0.38 7.36
CA ALA A 52 -5.98 1.01 7.46
C ALA A 52 -6.82 0.74 6.21
N THR A 53 -6.21 0.87 5.02
CA THR A 53 -6.88 0.60 3.74
C THR A 53 -7.34 -0.86 3.69
N THR A 54 -6.45 -1.82 3.94
CA THR A 54 -6.80 -3.26 3.96
C THR A 54 -7.89 -3.55 4.98
N PHE A 55 -7.77 -3.03 6.20
CA PHE A 55 -8.77 -3.25 7.25
C PHE A 55 -10.16 -2.75 6.84
N VAL A 56 -10.25 -1.52 6.32
CA VAL A 56 -11.52 -0.93 5.88
C VAL A 56 -12.09 -1.69 4.69
N LEU A 57 -11.29 -1.97 3.66
CA LEU A 57 -11.73 -2.66 2.45
C LEU A 57 -12.16 -4.10 2.73
N TYR A 58 -11.44 -4.85 3.57
CA TYR A 58 -11.87 -6.19 3.96
C TYR A 58 -13.17 -6.18 4.74
N ARG A 59 -13.36 -5.22 5.64
CA ARG A 59 -14.61 -5.08 6.39
C ARG A 59 -15.79 -4.79 5.46
N ILE A 60 -15.58 -3.99 4.43
CA ILE A 60 -16.60 -3.73 3.40
C ILE A 60 -16.83 -5.00 2.57
N ALA A 61 -15.76 -5.63 2.08
CA ALA A 61 -15.83 -6.84 1.25
C ALA A 61 -16.58 -7.98 1.94
N HIS A 62 -16.39 -8.19 3.24
CA HIS A 62 -17.13 -9.18 4.02
C HIS A 62 -18.65 -8.91 4.09
N ARG A 63 -19.08 -7.67 3.88
CA ARG A 63 -20.50 -7.31 3.82
C ARG A 63 -21.07 -7.36 2.40
N MET A 64 -20.22 -7.53 1.38
CA MET A 64 -20.67 -7.60 -0.01
C MET A 64 -21.22 -9.00 -0.31
N ARG A 65 -22.42 -9.05 -0.90
CA ARG A 65 -23.08 -10.31 -1.29
C ARG A 65 -22.54 -10.90 -2.60
N ALA A 66 -22.02 -10.03 -3.48
CA ALA A 66 -21.45 -10.42 -4.76
C ALA A 66 -20.37 -9.39 -5.19
N PRO A 67 -19.36 -9.81 -5.96
CA PRO A 67 -18.37 -8.91 -6.53
C PRO A 67 -19.01 -7.96 -7.55
N LEU A 68 -18.70 -6.65 -7.47
CA LEU A 68 -19.30 -5.62 -8.32
C LEU A 68 -18.87 -5.70 -9.81
N PHE A 69 -17.72 -6.30 -10.09
CA PHE A 69 -17.12 -6.32 -11.42
C PHE A 69 -16.90 -7.73 -12.00
N ALA A 70 -17.67 -8.72 -11.51
CA ALA A 70 -17.66 -10.10 -12.02
C ALA A 70 -17.75 -10.16 -13.55
#